data_AF-A0A417HB70-F1
#
_entry.id   AF-A0A417HB70-F1
#
_cell.length_a   1.000
_cell.length_b   1.000
_cell.length_c   1.000
_cell.angle_alpha   90.00
_cell.angle_beta   90.00
_cell.angle_gamma   90.00
#
_symmetry.space_group_name_H-M   'P 1'
#
loop_
_entity.id
_entity.type
_entity.pdbx_description
1 polymer ?
#
loop_
_entity_poly.entity_id
_entity_poly.type
_entity_poly.pdbx_seq_one_letter_code
_entity_poly.pdbx_strand_id
1 'polypeptide(L)'
;MLLIFCGNVAGRDCVYFNSREVRIEKPFRKSRTFQWEEIRKVDGNFDNTVNLYLLDGTKVLTARLGMVNYDVFCDMIKKTCPEKIASYYRSHMYEEPQKCILRYGSEYYLLAAMGIGILLIYMAILVPAAAENSIIQQFLQGDFSQRFALCFAPVCGVISIVFLVVMLNTNIRYSQEKMTIKYPLHRKHELYWRNIQRIEMAAVEKTEKAEWMKLRLYTREGTYKISFKFLTHGKDEFLSMLFKMIQKYGISCMQTDK
;
A
#
# COMPACT_ATOMS: atom_id res chain seq x y z
N MET A 1 27.29 -24.87 29.65
CA MET A 1 27.59 -24.95 28.20
C MET A 1 26.33 -25.05 27.32
N LEU A 2 25.15 -24.60 27.77
CA LEU A 2 23.87 -24.66 27.03
C LEU A 2 23.38 -23.28 26.52
N LEU A 3 23.90 -22.18 27.08
CA LEU A 3 23.54 -20.82 26.67
C LEU A 3 24.28 -20.33 25.41
N ILE A 4 25.42 -20.95 25.05
CA ILE A 4 26.15 -20.63 23.80
C ILE A 4 25.45 -21.27 22.58
N PHE A 5 24.72 -22.38 22.78
CA PHE A 5 23.93 -22.99 21.70
C PHE A 5 22.62 -22.26 21.42
N CYS A 6 21.98 -21.62 22.41
CA CYS A 6 20.76 -20.85 22.17
C CYS A 6 21.02 -19.53 21.42
N GLY A 7 22.23 -18.97 21.53
CA GLY A 7 22.61 -17.74 20.80
C GLY A 7 22.87 -17.94 19.30
N ASN A 8 23.27 -19.14 18.88
CA ASN A 8 23.58 -19.47 17.48
C ASN A 8 22.45 -20.19 16.73
N VAL A 9 21.37 -20.58 17.42
CA VAL A 9 20.18 -21.22 16.81
C VAL A 9 19.15 -20.19 16.30
N ALA A 10 19.37 -18.89 16.55
CA ALA A 10 18.64 -17.80 15.92
C ALA A 10 19.25 -17.35 14.57
N GLY A 11 19.88 -18.28 13.84
CA GLY A 11 20.29 -18.06 12.46
C GLY A 11 19.04 -17.89 11.59
N ARG A 12 18.49 -16.67 11.56
CA ARG A 12 17.36 -16.30 10.70
C ARG A 12 17.73 -16.59 9.26
N ASP A 13 16.79 -17.09 8.47
CA ASP A 13 16.92 -17.18 7.02
C ASP A 13 17.25 -15.76 6.49
N CYS A 14 18.51 -15.51 6.17
CA CYS A 14 18.99 -14.21 5.71
C CYS A 14 19.00 -14.21 4.19
N VAL A 15 18.39 -13.20 3.60
CA VAL A 15 18.39 -12.98 2.15
C VAL A 15 19.13 -11.68 1.90
N TYR A 16 20.30 -11.80 1.29
CA TYR A 16 21.06 -10.67 0.79
C TYR A 16 20.74 -10.52 -0.69
N PHE A 17 20.50 -9.30 -1.12
CA PHE A 17 20.13 -9.03 -2.50
C PHE A 17 20.79 -7.75 -2.96
N ASN A 18 21.29 -7.77 -4.19
CA ASN A 18 21.78 -6.59 -4.89
C ASN A 18 21.13 -6.55 -6.29
N SER A 19 21.60 -5.68 -7.19
CA SER A 19 21.03 -5.56 -8.53
C SER A 19 21.33 -6.75 -9.46
N ARG A 20 22.27 -7.64 -9.10
CA ARG A 20 22.75 -8.74 -9.95
C ARG A 20 22.36 -10.12 -9.42
N GLU A 21 22.47 -10.32 -8.13
CA GLU A 21 22.28 -11.61 -7.47
C GLU A 21 21.46 -11.51 -6.18
N VAL A 22 20.88 -12.66 -5.82
CA VAL A 22 20.26 -12.93 -4.54
C VAL A 22 21.00 -14.09 -3.87
N ARG A 23 21.48 -13.85 -2.65
CA ARG A 23 22.17 -14.81 -1.82
C ARG A 23 21.31 -15.18 -0.62
N ILE A 24 21.05 -16.48 -0.49
CA ILE A 24 20.20 -17.05 0.54
C ILE A 24 21.08 -17.82 1.49
N GLU A 25 21.10 -17.36 2.73
CA GLU A 25 21.80 -18.00 3.84
C GLU A 25 20.77 -18.62 4.76
N LYS A 26 20.90 -19.93 4.97
CA LYS A 26 20.06 -20.68 5.90
C LYS A 26 20.95 -21.29 6.97
N PRO A 27 20.46 -21.37 8.22
CA PRO A 27 21.21 -22.04 9.27
C PRO A 27 21.49 -23.49 8.85
N PHE A 28 22.74 -23.91 9.01
CA PHE A 28 23.21 -25.29 8.74
C PHE A 28 23.12 -25.75 7.27
N ARG A 29 22.97 -24.83 6.30
CA ARG A 29 23.05 -25.15 4.86
C ARG A 29 24.07 -24.27 4.17
N LYS A 30 24.70 -24.79 3.11
CA LYS A 30 25.57 -24.00 2.24
C LYS A 30 24.78 -22.82 1.67
N SER A 31 25.38 -21.63 1.72
CA SER A 31 24.86 -20.42 1.09
C SER A 31 24.61 -20.69 -0.39
N ARG A 32 23.43 -20.31 -0.88
CA ARG A 32 23.08 -20.43 -2.30
C ARG A 32 22.97 -19.03 -2.88
N THR A 33 23.72 -18.78 -3.93
CA THR A 33 23.66 -17.52 -4.68
C THR A 33 23.04 -17.82 -6.03
N PHE A 34 22.06 -17.00 -6.42
CA PHE A 34 21.37 -17.10 -7.71
C PHE A 34 21.46 -15.75 -8.40
N GLN A 35 21.75 -15.75 -9.70
CA GLN A 35 21.63 -14.54 -10.50
C GLN A 35 20.15 -14.26 -10.77
N TRP A 36 19.75 -12.99 -10.81
CA TRP A 36 18.36 -12.64 -11.12
C TRP A 36 17.89 -13.16 -12.48
N GLU A 37 18.82 -13.34 -13.43
CA GLU A 37 18.60 -13.94 -14.75
C GLU A 37 18.09 -15.38 -14.67
N GLU A 38 18.56 -16.15 -13.68
CA GLU A 38 18.19 -17.56 -13.47
C GLU A 38 16.78 -17.73 -12.93
N ILE A 39 16.28 -16.73 -12.19
CA ILE A 39 14.93 -16.73 -11.63
C ILE A 39 13.96 -16.48 -12.77
N ARG A 40 13.13 -17.46 -13.15
CA ARG A 40 12.25 -17.33 -14.33
C ARG A 40 10.81 -17.04 -13.99
N LYS A 41 10.37 -17.36 -12.77
CA LYS A 41 9.00 -17.13 -12.33
C LYS A 41 8.97 -16.53 -10.93
N VAL A 42 8.12 -15.52 -10.77
CA VAL A 42 7.71 -14.95 -9.48
C VAL A 42 6.27 -15.39 -9.25
N ASP A 43 5.90 -15.72 -8.02
CA ASP A 43 4.56 -16.16 -7.65
C ASP A 43 4.19 -15.68 -6.24
N GLY A 44 2.92 -15.77 -5.84
CA GLY A 44 2.43 -15.35 -4.52
C GLY A 44 1.72 -14.00 -4.55
N ASN A 45 1.75 -13.24 -3.44
CA ASN A 45 1.15 -11.92 -3.30
C ASN A 45 2.19 -10.96 -2.67
N PHE A 46 2.50 -9.85 -3.35
CA PHE A 46 3.41 -8.82 -2.87
C PHE A 46 2.98 -8.17 -1.54
N ASP A 47 1.70 -8.24 -1.17
CA ASP A 47 1.17 -7.72 0.10
C ASP A 47 1.30 -8.74 1.26
N ASN A 48 1.81 -9.95 1.00
CA ASN A 48 1.87 -11.01 2.01
C ASN A 48 3.11 -11.91 1.88
N THR A 49 3.23 -12.62 0.77
CA THR A 49 4.31 -13.58 0.53
C THR A 49 4.68 -13.67 -0.94
N VAL A 50 5.96 -13.51 -1.26
CA VAL A 50 6.49 -13.63 -2.62
C VAL A 50 7.38 -14.86 -2.71
N ASN A 51 7.17 -15.65 -3.76
CA ASN A 51 7.91 -16.86 -4.05
C ASN A 51 8.71 -16.69 -5.34
N LEU A 52 9.96 -17.12 -5.34
CA LEU A 52 10.84 -17.10 -6.51
C LEU A 52 11.14 -18.53 -6.97
N TYR A 53 11.09 -18.75 -8.28
CA TYR A 53 11.28 -20.04 -8.92
C TYR A 53 12.31 -19.98 -10.05
N LEU A 54 13.09 -21.04 -10.18
CA LEU A 54 13.99 -21.30 -11.30
C LEU A 54 13.26 -21.79 -12.55
N LEU A 55 13.99 -21.94 -13.65
CA LEU A 55 13.49 -22.45 -14.93
C LEU A 55 12.91 -23.86 -14.85
N ASP A 56 13.45 -24.70 -13.96
CA ASP A 56 12.99 -26.07 -13.68
C ASP A 56 11.72 -26.12 -12.78
N GLY A 57 11.20 -24.97 -12.36
CA GLY A 57 10.08 -24.88 -11.42
C GLY A 57 10.48 -25.08 -9.96
N THR A 58 11.77 -25.19 -9.64
CA THR A 58 12.25 -25.32 -8.26
C THR A 58 12.05 -24.01 -7.50
N LYS A 59 11.36 -24.08 -6.35
CA LYS A 59 11.18 -22.92 -5.46
C LYS A 59 12.50 -22.60 -4.75
N VAL A 60 13.02 -21.41 -5.02
CA VAL A 60 14.29 -20.91 -4.48
C VAL A 60 14.09 -20.19 -3.16
N LEU A 61 13.09 -19.30 -3.12
CA LEU A 61 12.86 -18.41 -1.98
C LEU A 61 11.37 -18.22 -1.74
N THR A 62 11.00 -18.11 -0.47
CA THR A 62 9.72 -17.56 -0.03
C THR A 62 10.03 -16.38 0.88
N ALA A 63 9.88 -15.17 0.35
CA ALA A 63 9.97 -13.94 1.11
C ALA A 63 8.59 -13.62 1.71
N ARG A 64 8.54 -13.25 2.98
CA ARG A 64 7.29 -12.93 3.68
C ARG A 64 7.31 -11.48 4.15
N LEU A 65 6.13 -10.88 4.28
CA LEU A 65 5.96 -9.51 4.79
C LEU A 65 6.67 -9.26 6.13
N GLY A 66 6.77 -10.28 6.98
CA GLY A 66 7.48 -10.20 8.27
C GLY A 66 9.02 -10.14 8.16
N MET A 67 9.61 -10.18 6.97
CA MET A 67 11.05 -10.07 6.77
C MET A 67 11.50 -8.61 6.75
N VAL A 68 12.66 -8.33 7.36
CA VAL A 68 13.24 -6.98 7.36
C VAL A 68 13.59 -6.58 5.93
N ASN A 69 13.23 -5.36 5.53
CA ASN A 69 13.40 -4.82 4.17
C ASN A 69 12.63 -5.58 3.07
N TYR A 70 11.53 -6.24 3.42
CA TYR A 70 10.66 -6.91 2.45
C TYR A 70 10.17 -5.98 1.34
N ASP A 71 9.82 -4.74 1.66
CA ASP A 71 9.36 -3.75 0.67
C ASP A 71 10.48 -3.41 -0.33
N VAL A 72 11.71 -3.20 0.18
CA VAL A 72 12.90 -2.92 -0.64
C VAL A 72 13.23 -4.12 -1.54
N PHE A 73 13.04 -5.32 -1.04
CA PHE A 73 13.23 -6.56 -1.79
C PHE A 73 12.19 -6.70 -2.91
N CYS A 74 10.91 -6.48 -2.62
CA CYS A 74 9.84 -6.50 -3.62
C CYS A 74 10.07 -5.48 -4.72
N ASP A 75 10.51 -4.29 -4.34
CA ASP A 75 10.89 -3.24 -5.27
C ASP A 75 12.10 -3.58 -6.14
N MET A 76 13.08 -4.30 -5.59
CA MET A 76 14.23 -4.81 -6.34
C MET A 76 13.75 -5.81 -7.40
N ILE A 77 12.88 -6.75 -7.04
CA ILE A 77 12.28 -7.70 -8.00
C ILE A 77 11.56 -6.92 -9.11
N LYS A 78 10.82 -5.86 -8.74
CA LYS A 78 10.13 -4.93 -9.66
C LYS A 78 11.07 -4.25 -10.65
N LYS A 79 12.25 -3.85 -10.21
CA LYS A 79 13.26 -3.22 -11.08
C LYS A 79 14.01 -4.23 -11.95
N THR A 80 14.47 -5.33 -11.36
CA THR A 80 15.43 -6.22 -12.02
C THR A 80 14.75 -7.19 -13.01
N CYS A 81 13.44 -7.43 -12.88
CA CYS A 81 12.72 -8.42 -13.68
C CYS A 81 11.34 -7.93 -14.15
N PRO A 82 11.25 -6.84 -14.94
CA PRO A 82 9.98 -6.25 -15.37
C PRO A 82 9.14 -7.22 -16.23
N GLU A 83 9.77 -7.98 -17.12
CA GLU A 83 9.08 -8.97 -17.97
C GLU A 83 8.48 -10.14 -17.17
N LYS A 84 9.16 -10.58 -16.11
CA LYS A 84 8.74 -11.70 -15.26
C LYS A 84 7.62 -11.29 -14.32
N ILE A 85 7.57 -10.00 -13.97
CA ILE A 85 6.45 -9.43 -13.24
C ILE A 85 5.25 -9.24 -14.16
N ALA A 86 5.48 -8.82 -15.40
CA ALA A 86 4.42 -8.80 -16.40
C ALA A 86 3.84 -10.21 -16.61
N SER A 87 4.67 -11.26 -16.63
CA SER A 87 4.18 -12.64 -16.71
C SER A 87 3.49 -13.12 -15.43
N TYR A 88 3.97 -12.72 -14.24
CA TYR A 88 3.31 -12.98 -12.95
C TYR A 88 1.90 -12.33 -12.88
N TYR A 89 1.77 -11.07 -13.29
CA TYR A 89 0.47 -10.42 -13.38
C TYR A 89 -0.41 -11.07 -14.46
N ARG A 90 0.17 -11.51 -15.59
CA ARG A 90 -0.54 -12.29 -16.62
C ARG A 90 -1.02 -13.66 -16.11
N SER A 91 -0.26 -14.36 -15.28
CA SER A 91 -0.68 -15.66 -14.74
C SER A 91 -1.80 -15.51 -13.70
N HIS A 92 -1.76 -14.43 -12.91
CA HIS A 92 -2.84 -14.05 -12.00
C HIS A 92 -4.09 -13.48 -12.74
N MET A 93 -4.09 -13.39 -14.08
CA MET A 93 -5.28 -12.99 -14.86
C MET A 93 -6.41 -14.03 -14.85
N TYR A 94 -6.11 -15.28 -14.48
CA TYR A 94 -7.04 -16.41 -14.57
C TYR A 94 -7.65 -16.85 -13.22
N GLU A 95 -7.13 -16.39 -12.08
CA GLU A 95 -7.72 -16.69 -10.78
C GLU A 95 -8.80 -15.66 -10.41
N GLU A 96 -10.01 -16.14 -10.11
CA GLU A 96 -11.14 -15.28 -9.73
C GLU A 96 -10.88 -14.60 -8.38
N PRO A 97 -10.81 -13.26 -8.31
CA PRO A 97 -10.58 -12.59 -7.04
C PRO A 97 -11.91 -12.47 -6.28
N GLN A 98 -12.13 -13.36 -5.30
CA GLN A 98 -13.34 -13.41 -4.48
C GLN A 98 -13.61 -12.14 -3.63
N LYS A 99 -12.68 -11.18 -3.52
CA LYS A 99 -12.87 -9.89 -2.80
C LYS A 99 -12.16 -8.70 -3.47
N CYS A 100 -12.68 -8.25 -4.61
CA CYS A 100 -12.16 -7.08 -5.34
C CYS A 100 -12.50 -5.73 -4.65
N ILE A 101 -11.66 -5.28 -3.71
CA ILE A 101 -11.88 -4.03 -2.97
C ILE A 101 -10.56 -3.24 -2.81
N LEU A 102 -10.53 -2.02 -3.36
CA LEU A 102 -9.42 -1.08 -3.23
C LEU A 102 -9.74 -0.06 -2.11
N ARG A 103 -8.86 0.01 -1.10
CA ARG A 103 -9.03 0.86 0.11
C ARG A 103 -7.72 1.52 0.51
N TYR A 104 -7.83 2.44 1.46
CA TYR A 104 -6.68 3.01 2.15
C TYR A 104 -5.89 1.93 2.90
N GLY A 105 -4.58 2.09 2.97
CA GLY A 105 -3.68 1.20 3.70
C GLY A 105 -3.92 1.18 5.20
N SER A 106 -3.50 0.09 5.84
CA SER A 106 -3.63 -0.11 7.29
C SER A 106 -2.82 0.94 8.08
N GLU A 107 -1.72 1.43 7.52
CA GLU A 107 -0.86 2.47 8.10
C GLU A 107 -1.64 3.75 8.44
N TYR A 108 -2.62 4.10 7.63
CA TYR A 108 -3.40 5.31 7.85
C TYR A 108 -4.51 5.15 8.90
N TYR A 109 -5.06 3.94 9.04
CA TYR A 109 -6.01 3.65 10.12
C TYR A 109 -5.31 3.70 11.47
N LEU A 110 -4.06 3.21 11.55
CA LEU A 110 -3.23 3.33 12.74
C LEU A 110 -2.95 4.80 13.09
N LEU A 111 -2.58 5.61 12.10
CA LEU A 111 -2.33 7.04 12.30
C LEU A 111 -3.59 7.76 12.83
N ALA A 112 -4.75 7.49 12.24
CA ALA A 112 -6.01 8.05 12.69
C ALA A 112 -6.39 7.61 14.11
N ALA A 113 -6.17 6.32 14.44
CA ALA A 113 -6.40 5.79 15.79
C ALA A 113 -5.49 6.45 16.83
N MET A 114 -4.21 6.70 16.50
CA MET A 114 -3.28 7.43 17.37
C MET A 114 -3.77 8.86 17.65
N GLY A 115 -4.20 9.59 16.61
CA GLY A 115 -4.72 10.95 16.77
C GLY A 115 -6.00 11.01 17.62
N ILE A 116 -6.88 10.02 17.47
CA ILE A 116 -8.07 9.87 18.34
C ILE A 116 -7.65 9.53 19.77
N GLY A 117 -6.64 8.67 19.95
CA GLY A 117 -6.09 8.37 21.27
C GLY A 117 -5.55 9.60 22.00
N ILE A 118 -4.80 10.46 21.28
CA ILE A 118 -4.31 11.74 21.81
C ILE A 118 -5.47 12.64 22.24
N LEU A 119 -6.55 12.70 21.44
CA LEU A 119 -7.75 13.47 21.79
C LEU A 119 -8.42 12.95 23.07
N LEU A 120 -8.57 11.63 23.20
CA LEU A 120 -9.20 11.03 24.37
C LEU A 120 -8.39 11.27 25.65
N ILE A 121 -7.06 11.15 25.56
CA ILE A 121 -6.15 11.47 26.68
C ILE A 121 -6.27 12.95 27.03
N TYR A 122 -6.27 13.83 26.04
CA TYR A 122 -6.43 15.27 26.24
C TYR A 122 -7.76 15.60 26.94
N MET A 123 -8.88 15.02 26.49
CA MET A 123 -10.19 15.19 27.12
C MET A 123 -10.20 14.64 28.56
N ALA A 124 -9.56 13.51 28.83
CA ALA A 124 -9.47 12.94 30.17
C ALA A 124 -8.67 13.82 31.14
N ILE A 125 -7.66 14.55 30.65
CA ILE A 125 -6.89 15.54 31.44
C ILE A 125 -7.68 16.84 31.60
N LEU A 126 -8.48 17.22 30.61
CA LEU A 126 -9.29 18.45 30.63
C LEU A 126 -10.50 18.37 31.54
N VAL A 127 -11.17 17.23 31.62
CA VAL A 127 -12.40 17.07 32.42
C VAL A 127 -12.17 17.45 33.90
N PRO A 128 -11.07 17.04 34.56
CA PRO A 128 -10.72 17.52 35.90
C PRO A 128 -10.34 19.02 35.95
N ALA A 129 -9.55 19.50 35.00
CA ALA A 129 -9.02 20.88 35.02
C ALA A 129 -10.05 21.94 34.59
N ALA A 130 -11.08 21.57 33.83
CA ALA A 130 -12.20 22.44 33.48
C ALA A 130 -13.11 22.74 34.68
N ALA A 131 -13.15 21.86 35.69
CA ALA A 131 -13.90 22.09 36.93
C ALA A 131 -13.33 23.23 37.78
N GLU A 132 -12.06 23.60 37.58
CA GLU A 132 -11.36 24.65 38.34
C GLU A 132 -11.22 25.98 37.57
N ASN A 133 -11.82 26.14 36.39
CA ASN A 133 -11.70 27.33 35.51
C ASN A 133 -10.27 27.73 35.09
N SER A 134 -9.24 26.95 35.46
CA SER A 134 -7.82 27.23 35.22
C SER A 134 -7.45 27.26 33.73
N ILE A 135 -8.17 26.50 32.91
CA ILE A 135 -7.95 26.36 31.47
C ILE A 135 -8.34 27.63 30.71
N ILE A 136 -9.48 28.24 31.07
CA ILE A 136 -9.96 29.48 30.43
C ILE A 136 -8.98 30.61 30.73
N GLN A 137 -8.43 30.63 31.94
CA GLN A 137 -7.44 31.61 32.37
C GLN A 137 -6.08 31.42 31.67
N GLN A 138 -5.61 30.17 31.51
CA GLN A 138 -4.41 29.85 30.71
C GLN A 138 -4.58 30.16 29.22
N PHE A 139 -5.79 30.00 28.67
CA PHE A 139 -6.05 30.33 27.27
C PHE A 139 -6.07 31.86 27.03
N LEU A 140 -6.66 32.63 27.95
CA LEU A 140 -6.72 34.10 27.88
C LEU A 140 -5.37 34.77 28.18
N GLN A 141 -4.60 34.27 29.14
CA GLN A 141 -3.35 34.90 29.60
C GLN A 141 -2.06 34.21 29.14
N GLY A 142 -2.12 33.00 28.60
CA GLY A 142 -0.93 32.24 28.20
C GLY A 142 -0.27 32.72 26.91
N ASP A 143 1.04 32.51 26.82
CA ASP A 143 1.85 32.80 25.64
C ASP A 143 1.40 31.98 24.42
N PHE A 144 1.79 32.42 23.22
CA PHE A 144 1.45 31.76 21.95
C PHE A 144 1.76 30.24 21.96
N SER A 145 2.88 29.85 22.56
CA SER A 145 3.27 28.44 22.70
C SER A 145 2.28 27.63 23.56
N GLN A 146 1.79 28.21 24.66
CA GLN A 146 0.83 27.55 25.55
C GLN A 146 -0.55 27.42 24.88
N ARG A 147 -1.00 28.48 24.18
CA ARG A 147 -2.24 28.44 23.39
C ARG A 147 -2.17 27.41 22.27
N PHE A 148 -1.02 27.32 21.60
CA PHE A 148 -0.78 26.33 20.56
C PHE A 148 -0.82 24.91 21.13
N ALA A 149 -0.14 24.64 22.25
CA ALA A 149 -0.16 23.33 22.90
C ALA A 149 -1.58 22.92 23.33
N LEU A 150 -2.36 23.87 23.84
CA LEU A 150 -3.78 23.66 24.17
C LEU A 150 -4.62 23.34 22.93
N CYS A 151 -4.44 24.03 21.81
CA CYS A 151 -5.22 23.79 20.59
C CYS A 151 -4.73 22.60 19.77
N PHE A 152 -3.47 22.18 19.91
CA PHE A 152 -2.85 21.19 19.05
C PHE A 152 -3.53 19.82 19.16
N ALA A 153 -3.69 19.30 20.38
CA ALA A 153 -4.34 18.02 20.62
C ALA A 153 -5.81 17.97 20.11
N PRO A 154 -6.69 18.96 20.38
CA PRO A 154 -8.04 18.95 19.86
C PRO A 154 -8.10 19.11 18.34
N VAL A 155 -7.28 19.98 17.75
CA VAL A 155 -7.22 20.13 16.28
C VAL A 155 -6.72 18.84 15.61
N CYS A 156 -5.66 18.23 16.13
CA CYS A 156 -5.12 16.97 15.63
C CYS A 156 -6.16 15.84 15.73
N GLY A 157 -6.85 15.74 16.87
CA GLY A 157 -7.91 14.77 17.10
C GLY A 157 -9.08 14.89 16.14
N VAL A 158 -9.60 16.11 15.97
CA VAL A 158 -10.71 16.39 15.05
C VAL A 158 -10.31 16.07 13.60
N ILE A 159 -9.11 16.47 13.16
CA ILE A 159 -8.59 16.12 11.83
C ILE A 159 -8.52 14.61 11.67
N SER A 160 -8.07 13.88 12.70
CA SER A 160 -7.95 12.42 12.67
C SER A 160 -9.31 11.73 12.59
N ILE A 161 -10.34 12.26 13.26
CA ILE A 161 -11.73 11.77 13.15
C ILE A 161 -12.28 12.00 11.74
N VAL A 162 -12.16 13.23 11.21
CA VAL A 162 -12.61 13.56 9.85
C VAL A 162 -11.91 12.67 8.84
N PHE A 163 -10.60 12.47 8.99
CA PHE A 163 -9.81 11.61 8.13
C PHE A 163 -10.24 10.13 8.21
N LEU A 164 -10.52 9.61 9.42
CA LEU A 164 -11.05 8.26 9.60
C LEU A 164 -12.42 8.08 8.92
N VAL A 165 -13.33 9.05 9.08
CA VAL A 165 -14.65 9.04 8.43
C VAL A 165 -14.49 9.05 6.91
N VAL A 166 -13.56 9.84 6.38
CA VAL A 166 -13.22 9.87 4.96
C VAL A 166 -12.76 8.48 4.50
N MET A 167 -11.80 7.87 5.22
CA MET A 167 -11.23 6.56 4.88
C MET A 167 -12.22 5.41 4.92
N LEU A 168 -13.07 5.36 5.94
CA LEU A 168 -14.07 4.32 6.09
C LEU A 168 -15.14 4.39 4.98
N ASN A 169 -15.44 5.60 4.50
CA ASN A 169 -16.45 5.82 3.48
C ASN A 169 -15.91 5.76 2.04
N THR A 170 -14.61 5.97 1.86
CA THR A 170 -13.94 5.72 0.58
C THR A 170 -13.80 4.23 0.34
N ASN A 171 -14.54 3.73 -0.64
CA ASN A 171 -14.44 2.32 -1.03
C ASN A 171 -14.61 2.22 -2.54
N ILE A 172 -13.58 1.68 -3.19
CA ILE A 172 -13.61 1.40 -4.61
C ILE A 172 -13.82 -0.10 -4.74
N ARG A 173 -15.03 -0.50 -5.10
CA ARG A 173 -15.34 -1.89 -5.42
C ARG A 173 -15.25 -2.06 -6.92
N TYR A 174 -14.59 -3.10 -7.38
CA TYR A 174 -14.47 -3.38 -8.80
C TYR A 174 -14.93 -4.80 -9.08
N SER A 175 -15.49 -5.02 -10.26
CA SER A 175 -15.96 -6.31 -10.76
C SER A 175 -15.63 -6.38 -12.24
N GLN A 176 -15.79 -7.56 -12.85
CA GLN A 176 -15.57 -7.76 -14.29
C GLN A 176 -16.55 -6.98 -15.19
N GLU A 177 -17.62 -6.39 -14.63
CA GLU A 177 -18.60 -5.63 -15.42
C GLU A 177 -18.58 -4.14 -15.11
N LYS A 178 -18.37 -3.80 -13.84
CA LYS A 178 -18.44 -2.43 -13.36
C LYS A 178 -17.47 -2.14 -12.22
N MET A 179 -17.14 -0.87 -12.10
CA MET A 179 -16.37 -0.28 -11.03
C MET A 179 -17.26 0.71 -10.28
N THR A 180 -17.40 0.52 -8.98
CA THR A 180 -18.12 1.42 -8.10
C THR A 180 -17.14 2.27 -7.31
N ILE A 181 -17.21 3.57 -7.50
CA ILE A 181 -16.41 4.54 -6.76
C ILE A 181 -17.31 5.22 -5.74
N LYS A 182 -17.02 5.01 -4.46
CA LYS A 182 -17.66 5.71 -3.34
C LYS A 182 -16.66 6.64 -2.69
N TYR A 183 -16.94 7.95 -2.67
CA TYR A 183 -16.20 8.95 -1.89
C TYR A 183 -17.09 9.50 -0.77
N PRO A 184 -16.52 9.94 0.36
CA PRO A 184 -17.24 10.31 1.59
C PRO A 184 -18.27 11.44 1.47
N LEU A 185 -18.26 12.20 0.37
CA LEU A 185 -19.16 13.35 0.17
C LEU A 185 -19.73 13.42 -1.26
N HIS A 186 -19.50 12.39 -2.08
CA HIS A 186 -20.02 12.33 -3.44
C HIS A 186 -20.97 11.16 -3.63
N ARG A 187 -21.89 11.32 -4.59
CA ARG A 187 -22.81 10.27 -4.99
C ARG A 187 -21.99 9.05 -5.41
N LYS A 188 -22.50 7.85 -5.07
CA LYS A 188 -21.93 6.59 -5.55
C LYS A 188 -21.95 6.61 -7.07
N HIS A 189 -20.78 6.51 -7.70
CA HIS A 189 -20.67 6.42 -9.15
C HIS A 189 -20.46 4.96 -9.55
N GLU A 190 -21.33 4.45 -10.43
CA GLU A 190 -21.19 3.15 -11.05
C GLU A 190 -20.67 3.36 -12.49
N LEU A 191 -19.44 2.92 -12.72
CA LEU A 191 -18.74 3.04 -13.98
C LEU A 191 -18.65 1.68 -14.63
N TYR A 192 -19.27 1.51 -15.79
CA TYR A 192 -19.09 0.30 -16.58
C TYR A 192 -17.79 0.41 -17.37
N TRP A 193 -17.00 -0.66 -17.40
CA TRP A 193 -15.72 -0.68 -18.11
C TRP A 193 -15.86 -0.36 -19.61
N ARG A 194 -16.98 -0.77 -20.21
CA ARG A 194 -17.35 -0.46 -21.61
C ARG A 194 -17.49 1.03 -21.91
N ASN A 195 -17.81 1.83 -20.89
CA ASN A 195 -18.05 3.25 -21.04
C ASN A 195 -16.77 4.09 -20.90
N ILE A 196 -15.65 3.44 -20.57
CA ILE A 196 -14.35 4.08 -20.43
C ILE A 196 -13.71 4.18 -21.81
N GLN A 197 -13.51 5.40 -22.28
CA GLN A 197 -12.95 5.66 -23.60
C GLN A 197 -11.43 5.68 -23.57
N ARG A 198 -10.86 6.24 -22.49
CA ARG A 198 -9.42 6.42 -22.33
C ARG A 198 -9.03 6.33 -20.87
N ILE A 199 -7.87 5.74 -20.64
CA ILE A 199 -7.24 5.67 -19.33
C ILE A 199 -5.88 6.35 -19.42
N GLU A 200 -5.63 7.30 -18.53
CA GLU A 200 -4.31 7.88 -18.35
C GLU A 200 -3.73 7.41 -17.03
N MET A 201 -2.52 6.86 -17.12
CA MET A 201 -1.73 6.49 -15.97
C MET A 201 -0.59 7.51 -15.87
N ALA A 202 -0.60 8.30 -14.80
CA ALA A 202 0.49 9.23 -14.50
C ALA A 202 1.41 8.56 -13.47
N ALA A 203 2.58 8.17 -13.93
CA ALA A 203 3.71 7.89 -13.07
C ALA A 203 4.31 9.22 -12.60
N VAL A 204 4.75 9.27 -11.35
CA VAL A 204 5.63 10.35 -10.89
C VAL A 204 6.99 9.71 -10.71
N GLU A 205 7.99 10.15 -11.48
CA GLU A 205 9.38 9.84 -11.16
C GLU A 205 9.72 10.51 -9.84
N LYS A 206 9.86 9.70 -8.79
CA LYS A 206 10.58 10.09 -7.59
C LYS A 206 11.81 9.22 -7.55
N THR A 207 12.98 9.86 -7.68
CA THR A 207 14.30 9.27 -7.38
C THR A 207 14.39 7.78 -7.77
N GLU A 208 14.66 7.53 -9.05
CA GLU A 208 14.91 6.21 -9.65
C GLU A 208 13.74 5.21 -9.69
N LYS A 209 12.50 5.57 -9.32
CA LYS A 209 11.30 4.73 -9.53
C LYS A 209 10.13 5.51 -10.09
N ALA A 210 9.52 4.97 -11.15
CA ALA A 210 8.21 5.37 -11.63
C ALA A 210 7.13 4.75 -10.73
N GLU A 211 6.66 5.51 -9.73
CA GLU A 211 5.49 5.10 -8.95
C GLU A 211 4.21 5.58 -9.63
N TRP A 212 3.32 4.65 -9.97
CA TRP A 212 1.97 4.95 -10.44
C TRP A 212 1.17 5.61 -9.32
N MET A 213 1.09 6.95 -9.34
CA MET A 213 0.44 7.71 -8.28
C MET A 213 -0.99 8.11 -8.62
N LYS A 214 -1.33 8.30 -9.91
CA LYS A 214 -2.65 8.81 -10.32
C LYS A 214 -3.16 8.10 -11.58
N LEU A 215 -4.40 7.65 -11.50
CA LEU A 215 -5.18 7.13 -12.62
C LEU A 215 -6.27 8.12 -12.98
N ARG A 216 -6.43 8.43 -14.26
CA ARG A 216 -7.57 9.20 -14.77
C ARG A 216 -8.37 8.33 -15.73
N LEU A 217 -9.65 8.17 -15.45
CA LEU A 217 -10.60 7.45 -16.28
C LEU A 217 -11.45 8.49 -17.00
N TYR A 218 -11.41 8.48 -18.33
CA TYR A 218 -12.25 9.35 -19.16
C TYR A 218 -13.45 8.57 -19.65
N THR A 219 -14.64 9.02 -19.26
CA THR A 219 -15.92 8.52 -19.79
C THR A 219 -16.64 9.64 -20.51
N ARG A 220 -17.73 9.30 -21.20
CA ARG A 220 -18.61 10.29 -21.83
C ARG A 220 -19.26 11.25 -20.83
N GLU A 221 -19.39 10.84 -19.57
CA GLU A 221 -20.07 11.58 -18.51
C GLU A 221 -19.09 12.47 -17.70
N GLY A 222 -17.78 12.22 -17.79
CA GLY A 222 -16.78 13.03 -17.10
C GLY A 222 -15.45 12.32 -16.89
N THR A 223 -14.57 12.96 -16.12
CA THR A 223 -13.25 12.42 -15.77
C THR A 223 -13.18 12.03 -14.30
N TYR A 224 -12.87 10.77 -14.03
CA TYR A 224 -12.69 10.24 -12.68
C TYR A 224 -11.21 10.13 -12.35
N LYS A 225 -10.80 10.65 -11.18
CA LYS A 225 -9.40 10.66 -10.74
C LYS A 225 -9.24 9.75 -9.53
N ILE A 226 -8.35 8.79 -9.62
CA ILE A 226 -8.04 7.84 -8.54
C ILE A 226 -6.57 7.99 -8.18
N SER A 227 -6.28 8.23 -6.90
CA SER A 227 -4.92 8.42 -6.41
C SER A 227 -4.45 7.18 -5.66
N PHE A 228 -3.50 6.45 -6.23
CA PHE A 228 -2.90 5.27 -5.59
C PHE A 228 -1.92 5.60 -4.47
N LYS A 229 -1.57 6.88 -4.28
CA LYS A 229 -0.72 7.32 -3.17
C LYS A 229 -1.29 6.92 -1.80
N PHE A 230 -2.61 6.89 -1.68
CA PHE A 230 -3.28 6.61 -0.42
C PHE A 230 -4.04 5.27 -0.44
N LEU A 231 -4.35 4.74 -1.63
CA LEU A 231 -5.07 3.50 -1.84
C LEU A 231 -4.06 2.36 -2.08
N THR A 232 -3.48 1.85 -0.99
CA THR A 232 -2.44 0.82 -1.02
C THR A 232 -3.02 -0.59 -0.89
N HIS A 233 -4.09 -0.77 -0.11
CA HIS A 233 -4.72 -2.09 0.10
C HIS A 233 -5.50 -2.56 -1.15
N GLY A 234 -5.11 -3.69 -1.73
CA GLY A 234 -5.74 -4.27 -2.93
C GLY A 234 -5.33 -3.57 -4.23
N LYS A 235 -4.25 -2.78 -4.20
CA LYS A 235 -3.73 -2.03 -5.35
C LYS A 235 -3.27 -2.96 -6.48
N ASP A 236 -2.53 -4.02 -6.16
CA ASP A 236 -1.97 -4.93 -7.16
C ASP A 236 -3.05 -5.77 -7.85
N GLU A 237 -4.06 -6.23 -7.09
CA GLU A 237 -5.25 -6.89 -7.65
C GLU A 237 -6.07 -5.95 -8.52
N PHE A 238 -6.24 -4.70 -8.10
CA PHE A 238 -6.93 -3.68 -8.88
C PHE A 238 -6.21 -3.40 -10.21
N LEU A 239 -4.90 -3.23 -10.19
CA LEU A 239 -4.09 -3.00 -11.40
C LEU A 239 -4.18 -4.20 -12.35
N SER A 240 -4.11 -5.43 -11.82
CA SER A 240 -4.27 -6.65 -12.61
C SER A 240 -5.63 -6.70 -13.30
N MET A 241 -6.71 -6.37 -12.59
CA MET A 241 -8.04 -6.26 -13.18
C MET A 241 -8.12 -5.13 -14.21
N LEU A 242 -7.56 -3.95 -13.91
CA LEU A 242 -7.56 -2.82 -14.84
C LEU A 242 -6.93 -3.21 -16.19
N PHE A 243 -5.79 -3.89 -16.17
CA PHE A 243 -5.15 -4.39 -17.40
C PHE A 243 -6.00 -5.45 -18.12
N LYS A 244 -6.68 -6.35 -17.39
CA LYS A 244 -7.66 -7.29 -17.97
C LYS A 244 -8.76 -6.56 -18.75
N MET A 245 -9.26 -5.46 -18.20
CA MET A 245 -10.37 -4.72 -18.80
C MET A 245 -9.93 -3.85 -19.97
N ILE A 246 -8.71 -3.29 -19.91
CA ILE A 246 -8.09 -2.56 -21.02
C ILE A 246 -7.98 -3.46 -22.25
N GLN A 247 -7.44 -4.68 -22.10
CA GLN A 247 -7.32 -5.64 -23.20
C GLN A 247 -8.69 -6.12 -23.69
N LYS A 248 -9.60 -6.46 -22.77
CA LYS A 248 -10.93 -6.99 -23.11
C LYS A 248 -11.79 -6.01 -23.90
N TYR A 249 -11.70 -4.72 -23.59
CA TYR A 249 -12.53 -3.67 -24.21
C TYR A 249 -11.76 -2.76 -25.18
N GLY A 250 -10.48 -3.03 -25.44
CA GLY A 250 -9.66 -2.23 -26.35
C GLY A 250 -9.52 -0.76 -25.92
N ILE A 251 -9.48 -0.50 -24.62
CA ILE A 251 -9.47 0.87 -24.08
C ILE A 251 -8.10 1.51 -24.36
N SER A 252 -8.08 2.73 -24.89
CA SER A 252 -6.83 3.45 -25.13
C SER A 252 -6.16 3.79 -23.79
N CYS A 253 -4.97 3.21 -23.55
CA CYS A 253 -4.15 3.49 -22.37
C CYS A 253 -2.98 4.38 -22.78
N MET A 254 -2.88 5.57 -22.19
CA MET A 254 -1.71 6.44 -22.34
C MET A 254 -0.93 6.44 -21.03
N GLN A 255 0.32 6.00 -21.11
CA GLN A 255 1.31 6.23 -20.06
C GLN A 255 1.92 7.61 -20.31
N THR A 256 1.72 8.51 -19.36
CA THR A 256 2.41 9.80 -19.36
C THR A 256 3.70 9.62 -18.59
N ASP A 257 4.78 9.36 -19.31
CA ASP A 257 6.14 9.55 -18.80
C ASP A 257 6.37 11.07 -18.75
N LYS A 258 6.60 11.60 -17.56
CA LYS A 258 6.98 12.98 -17.33
C LYS A 258 8.28 13.01 -16.58
#